data_AF-A0A7S3HAE0-F1
#
_entry.id   AF-A0A7S3HAE0-F1
#
_cell.length_a   1.000
_cell.length_b   1.000
_cell.length_c   1.000
_cell.angle_alpha   90.00
_cell.angle_beta   90.00
_cell.angle_gamma   90.00
#
_symmetry.space_group_name_H-M   'P 1'
#
loop_
_entity.id
_entity.type
_entity.pdbx_description
1 polymer ?
#
loop_
_entity_poly.entity_id
_entity_poly.type
_entity_poly.pdbx_seq_one_letter_code
_entity_poly.pdbx_strand_id
1 'polypeptide(L)'
;AAQRRRRSGRAPAVQLEATRTEWFRKVKRIGNDKAIFDVTIPKPMGVKIQMFPQENRKGMGVSEVVDDGNCDQVNRKVIIDEEPGMWVMEGDQLLCVDGVDVERGSIDDVVNIVSNNGKDEVTLTLLRDTRRGPVKIVMMPGGKMETVRRNCRLSAAGEYAKQGVLKYGCLDGWCGTCWHRERTTNGVFKPCSDLITEDWDSVLPMVLTFRP
;
A
#
# COMPACT_ATOMS: atom_id res chain seq x y z
N ALA A 1 3.77 54.50 18.01
CA ALA A 1 3.32 53.09 18.09
C ALA A 1 3.17 52.55 16.67
N ALA A 2 4.13 51.76 16.18
CA ALA A 2 4.08 51.17 14.83
C ALA A 2 4.07 49.64 14.94
N GLN A 3 2.90 49.05 14.76
CA GLN A 3 2.67 47.62 14.88
C GLN A 3 3.02 46.95 13.54
N ARG A 4 4.24 46.40 13.45
CA ARG A 4 4.68 45.55 12.34
C ARG A 4 3.85 44.27 12.32
N ARG A 5 2.84 44.20 11.46
CA ARG A 5 2.18 42.95 11.07
C ARG A 5 3.17 42.05 10.34
N ARG A 6 3.77 41.09 11.05
CA ARG A 6 4.44 39.93 10.43
C ARG A 6 3.37 39.11 9.72
N ARG A 7 3.27 39.24 8.39
CA ARG A 7 2.61 38.25 7.54
C ARG A 7 3.41 36.95 7.67
N SER A 8 2.90 35.99 8.42
CA SER A 8 3.37 34.61 8.36
C SER A 8 2.99 34.05 6.98
N GLY A 9 3.93 34.11 6.04
CA GLY A 9 3.84 33.36 4.80
C GLY A 9 3.92 31.87 5.12
N ARG A 10 2.79 31.25 5.42
CA ARG A 10 2.67 29.80 5.34
C ARG A 10 2.64 29.47 3.85
N ALA A 11 3.82 29.26 3.26
CA ALA A 11 3.90 28.58 1.98
C ALA A 11 3.11 27.26 2.15
N PRO A 12 2.14 26.95 1.27
CA PRO A 12 1.70 25.56 1.19
C PRO A 12 2.95 24.81 0.72
N ALA A 13 3.53 24.00 1.59
CA ALA A 13 4.39 22.93 1.13
C ALA A 13 3.46 22.07 0.28
N VAL A 14 3.45 22.32 -1.03
CA VAL A 14 2.91 21.39 -2.00
C VAL A 14 3.85 20.20 -1.88
N GLN A 15 3.51 19.28 -0.97
CA GLN A 15 4.10 17.95 -1.00
C GLN A 15 3.82 17.45 -2.42
N LEU A 16 4.90 17.24 -3.17
CA LEU A 16 4.83 16.76 -4.54
C LEU A 16 4.34 15.33 -4.48
N GLU A 17 3.04 15.16 -4.71
CA GLU A 17 2.41 13.83 -4.69
C GLU A 17 2.98 12.98 -5.82
N ALA A 18 3.34 11.72 -5.51
CA ALA A 18 3.94 10.82 -6.48
C ALA A 18 2.96 10.51 -7.61
N THR A 19 3.39 10.81 -8.83
CA THR A 19 2.64 10.54 -10.07
C THR A 19 2.62 9.05 -10.39
N ARG A 20 1.66 8.63 -11.21
CA ARG A 20 1.57 7.25 -11.74
C ARG A 20 2.88 6.78 -12.39
N THR A 21 3.54 7.66 -13.12
CA THR A 21 4.81 7.36 -13.81
C THR A 21 5.94 7.12 -12.81
N GLU A 22 6.00 7.87 -11.71
CA GLU A 22 7.03 7.69 -10.68
C GLU A 22 6.88 6.35 -9.98
N TRP A 23 5.66 5.96 -9.63
CA TRP A 23 5.40 4.62 -9.11
C TRP A 23 5.81 3.51 -10.07
N PHE A 24 5.56 3.69 -11.37
CA PHE A 24 5.92 2.69 -12.36
C PHE A 24 7.44 2.54 -12.56
N ARG A 25 8.21 3.59 -12.29
CA ARG A 25 9.69 3.56 -12.33
C ARG A 25 10.30 2.85 -11.12
N LYS A 26 9.57 2.69 -10.02
CA LYS A 26 10.04 2.01 -8.80
C LYS A 26 10.11 0.49 -8.92
N VAL A 27 9.53 -0.10 -9.98
CA VAL A 27 9.44 -1.56 -10.14
C VAL A 27 10.00 -2.02 -11.48
N LYS A 28 10.53 -3.24 -11.52
CA LYS A 28 10.86 -3.95 -12.75
C LYS A 28 9.63 -4.73 -13.22
N ARG A 29 9.07 -4.37 -14.38
CA ARG A 29 7.92 -5.11 -14.95
C ARG A 29 8.35 -6.37 -15.70
N ILE A 30 7.60 -7.44 -15.53
CA ILE A 30 7.72 -8.67 -16.30
C ILE A 30 6.38 -8.87 -17.02
N GLY A 31 6.35 -8.61 -18.33
CA GLY A 31 5.08 -8.57 -19.06
C GLY A 31 4.16 -7.45 -18.58
N ASN A 32 2.85 -7.67 -18.70
CA ASN A 32 1.83 -6.63 -18.46
C ASN A 32 1.23 -6.66 -17.05
N ASP A 33 1.43 -7.75 -16.31
CA ASP A 33 0.70 -8.09 -15.09
C ASP A 33 1.61 -8.40 -13.89
N LYS A 34 2.93 -8.34 -14.04
CA LYS A 34 3.87 -8.65 -12.96
C LYS A 34 4.88 -7.54 -12.73
N ALA A 35 5.15 -7.26 -11.46
CA ALA A 35 6.14 -6.28 -11.02
C ALA A 35 7.05 -6.89 -9.95
N ILE A 36 8.35 -6.83 -10.17
CA ILE A 36 9.39 -7.20 -9.19
C ILE A 36 9.97 -5.93 -8.59
N PHE A 37 10.17 -5.94 -7.28
CA PHE A 37 10.81 -4.85 -6.54
C PHE A 37 11.42 -5.35 -5.25
N ASP A 38 12.36 -4.59 -4.72
CA ASP A 38 13.00 -4.86 -3.45
C ASP A 38 12.44 -3.95 -2.36
N VAL A 39 12.28 -4.48 -1.16
CA VAL A 39 11.95 -3.71 0.04
C VAL A 39 12.88 -4.12 1.17
N THR A 40 13.60 -3.14 1.73
CA THR A 40 14.45 -3.33 2.91
C THR A 40 13.68 -2.96 4.16
N ILE A 41 13.63 -3.88 5.12
CA ILE A 41 12.80 -3.77 6.33
C ILE A 41 13.68 -4.03 7.57
N PRO A 42 13.66 -3.14 8.58
CA PRO A 42 14.33 -3.39 9.84
C PRO A 42 13.75 -4.61 10.58
N LYS A 43 14.59 -5.36 11.29
CA LYS A 43 14.16 -6.46 12.15
C LYS A 43 13.63 -5.94 13.50
N PRO A 44 12.65 -6.61 14.12
CA PRO A 44 11.82 -7.67 13.54
C PRO A 44 10.94 -7.12 12.40
N MET A 45 10.84 -7.84 11.28
CA MET A 45 10.24 -7.28 10.05
C MET A 45 8.78 -6.87 10.21
N GLY A 46 8.00 -7.51 11.09
CA GLY A 46 6.57 -7.25 11.19
C GLY A 46 5.76 -7.76 9.99
N VAL A 47 6.18 -8.89 9.40
CA VAL A 47 5.46 -9.58 8.33
C VAL A 47 5.31 -11.06 8.67
N LYS A 48 4.18 -11.66 8.28
CA LYS A 48 4.00 -13.12 8.30
C LYS A 48 4.11 -13.68 6.90
N ILE A 49 5.09 -14.56 6.70
CA ILE A 49 5.30 -15.27 5.44
C ILE A 49 4.65 -16.64 5.56
N GLN A 50 3.91 -17.04 4.53
CA GLN A 50 3.28 -18.36 4.45
C GLN A 50 3.44 -18.94 3.05
N MET A 51 3.37 -20.26 2.95
CA MET A 51 3.20 -20.90 1.65
C MET A 51 1.84 -20.54 1.07
N PHE A 52 1.78 -20.31 -0.24
CA PHE A 52 0.50 -20.06 -0.88
C PHE A 52 -0.39 -21.31 -0.78
N PRO A 53 -1.66 -21.15 -0.35
CA PRO A 53 -2.55 -22.29 -0.11
C PRO A 53 -3.11 -22.92 -1.40
N GLN A 54 -2.93 -22.28 -2.56
CA GLN A 54 -3.49 -22.74 -3.83
C GLN A 54 -2.47 -23.60 -4.60
N GLU A 55 -2.87 -24.81 -5.00
CA GLU A 55 -2.04 -25.78 -5.75
C GLU A 55 -1.37 -25.21 -7.01
N ASN A 56 -1.96 -24.17 -7.62
CA ASN A 56 -1.47 -23.53 -8.84
C ASN A 56 -0.45 -22.41 -8.60
N ARG A 57 -0.22 -21.96 -7.36
CA ARG A 57 0.85 -21.02 -7.01
C ARG A 57 1.84 -21.73 -6.09
N LYS A 58 2.93 -22.24 -6.65
CA LYS A 58 4.07 -22.71 -5.85
C LYS A 58 4.84 -21.51 -5.30
N GLY A 59 5.26 -21.61 -4.04
CA GLY A 59 6.13 -20.62 -3.38
C GLY A 59 5.52 -20.04 -2.12
N MET A 60 6.20 -19.04 -1.58
CA MET A 60 5.84 -18.33 -0.36
C MET A 60 5.42 -16.89 -0.67
N GLY A 61 4.64 -16.30 0.21
CA GLY A 61 4.22 -14.92 0.08
C GLY A 61 3.86 -14.29 1.42
N VAL A 62 3.65 -12.98 1.36
CA VAL A 62 3.22 -12.18 2.52
C VAL A 62 1.75 -12.47 2.78
N SER A 63 1.47 -13.10 3.91
CA SER A 63 0.11 -13.39 4.36
C SER A 63 -0.50 -12.23 5.16
N GLU A 64 0.34 -11.50 5.89
CA GLU A 64 -0.06 -10.43 6.80
C GLU A 64 1.09 -9.44 6.99
N VAL A 65 0.79 -8.15 6.96
CA VAL A 65 1.65 -7.10 7.51
C VAL A 65 1.10 -6.77 8.90
N VAL A 66 1.95 -6.89 9.94
CA VAL A 66 1.53 -6.66 11.32
C VAL A 66 1.38 -5.16 11.57
N ASP A 67 0.20 -4.75 12.03
CA ASP A 67 -0.11 -3.37 12.41
C ASP A 67 0.97 -2.80 13.35
N ASP A 68 1.43 -1.58 13.07
CA ASP A 68 2.48 -0.86 13.79
C ASP A 68 3.86 -1.56 13.83
N GLY A 69 4.02 -2.70 13.15
CA GLY A 69 5.31 -3.36 12.93
C GLY A 69 6.23 -2.59 11.97
N ASN A 70 7.50 -2.98 11.88
CA ASN A 70 8.49 -2.26 11.06
C ASN A 70 8.10 -2.20 9.58
N CYS A 71 7.54 -3.27 9.01
CA CYS A 71 7.04 -3.25 7.63
C CYS A 71 5.85 -2.31 7.44
N ASP A 72 4.93 -2.23 8.41
CA ASP A 72 3.84 -1.26 8.36
C ASP A 72 4.38 0.18 8.39
N GLN A 73 5.39 0.45 9.22
CA GLN A 73 6.05 1.75 9.27
C GLN A 73 6.77 2.10 7.96
N VAL A 74 7.44 1.13 7.32
CA VAL A 74 8.02 1.30 5.97
C VAL A 74 6.93 1.62 4.95
N ASN A 75 5.82 0.90 4.99
CA ASN A 75 4.67 1.16 4.12
C ASN A 75 4.11 2.58 4.34
N ARG A 76 3.95 3.03 5.59
CA ARG A 76 3.48 4.39 5.91
C ARG A 76 4.40 5.45 5.33
N LYS A 77 5.72 5.33 5.54
CA LYS A 77 6.72 6.25 4.98
C LYS A 77 6.64 6.34 3.46
N VAL A 78 6.52 5.21 2.79
CA VAL A 78 6.51 5.16 1.31
C VAL A 78 5.16 5.59 0.71
N ILE A 79 4.04 5.23 1.33
CA ILE A 79 2.69 5.47 0.79
C ILE A 79 2.12 6.82 1.22
N ILE A 80 2.28 7.19 2.50
CA ILE A 80 1.67 8.37 3.10
C ILE A 80 2.62 9.56 2.97
N ASP A 81 3.86 9.38 3.42
CA ASP A 81 4.89 10.43 3.46
C ASP A 81 5.68 10.55 2.14
N GLU A 82 5.43 9.63 1.21
CA GLU A 82 5.99 9.61 -0.15
C GLU A 82 7.53 9.54 -0.19
N GLU A 83 8.12 8.88 0.81
CA GLU A 83 9.54 8.59 0.82
C GLU A 83 9.96 7.69 -0.37
N PRO A 84 11.22 7.78 -0.82
CA PRO A 84 11.75 6.87 -1.83
C PRO A 84 11.65 5.40 -1.40
N GLY A 85 11.41 4.51 -2.37
CA GLY A 85 11.30 3.07 -2.14
C GLY A 85 9.95 2.48 -2.51
N MET A 86 9.79 1.19 -2.21
CA MET A 86 8.59 0.39 -2.45
C MET A 86 8.00 -0.11 -1.14
N TRP A 87 6.75 -0.58 -1.22
CA TRP A 87 5.95 -1.01 -0.07
C TRP A 87 5.46 -2.45 -0.27
N VAL A 88 5.18 -3.13 0.84
CA VAL A 88 4.76 -4.54 0.88
C VAL A 88 3.25 -4.66 1.00
N MET A 89 2.67 -5.60 0.25
CA MET A 89 1.26 -5.94 0.32
C MET A 89 1.08 -7.42 0.62
N GLU A 90 0.01 -7.73 1.35
CA GLU A 90 -0.49 -9.09 1.46
C GLU A 90 -0.80 -9.64 0.05
N GLY A 91 -0.35 -10.86 -0.21
CA GLY A 91 -0.41 -11.51 -1.52
C GLY A 91 0.83 -11.30 -2.40
N ASP A 92 1.78 -10.43 -2.01
CA ASP A 92 3.09 -10.36 -2.66
C ASP A 92 3.82 -11.70 -2.50
N GLN A 93 4.37 -12.19 -3.61
CA GLN A 93 5.15 -13.41 -3.63
C GLN A 93 6.59 -13.12 -3.28
N LEU A 94 7.16 -13.90 -2.37
CA LEU A 94 8.56 -13.80 -1.99
C LEU A 94 9.42 -14.58 -2.99
N LEU A 95 10.39 -13.88 -3.61
CA LEU A 95 11.34 -14.48 -4.53
C LEU A 95 12.71 -14.68 -3.85
N CYS A 96 13.23 -13.62 -3.22
CA CYS A 96 14.54 -13.65 -2.59
C CYS A 96 14.53 -13.00 -1.20
N VAL A 97 15.46 -13.45 -0.35
CA VAL A 97 15.80 -12.82 0.93
C VAL A 97 17.29 -12.50 0.92
N ASP A 98 17.64 -11.21 1.02
CA ASP A 98 19.02 -10.71 0.90
C ASP A 98 19.77 -11.23 -0.34
N GLY A 99 19.05 -11.34 -1.46
CA GLY A 99 19.57 -11.85 -2.73
C GLY A 99 19.66 -13.37 -2.84
N VAL A 100 19.32 -14.12 -1.79
CA VAL A 100 19.22 -15.58 -1.82
C VAL A 100 17.83 -15.97 -2.32
N ASP A 101 17.77 -16.72 -3.43
CA ASP A 101 16.52 -17.28 -3.99
C ASP A 101 15.87 -18.26 -3.00
N VAL A 102 14.58 -18.04 -2.73
CA VAL A 102 13.76 -18.86 -1.84
C VAL A 102 12.47 -19.35 -2.51
N GLU A 103 12.32 -19.20 -3.84
CA GLU A 103 11.08 -19.53 -4.56
C GLU A 103 10.65 -21.00 -4.39
N ARG A 104 11.64 -21.89 -4.23
CA ARG A 104 11.47 -23.33 -4.03
C ARG A 104 11.82 -23.80 -2.62
N GLY A 105 12.16 -22.87 -1.72
CA GLY A 105 12.54 -23.15 -0.35
C GLY A 105 11.33 -23.40 0.56
N SER A 106 11.65 -23.72 1.81
CA SER A 106 10.70 -23.82 2.92
C SER A 106 10.65 -22.53 3.74
N ILE A 107 9.64 -22.41 4.60
CA ILE A 107 9.56 -21.30 5.56
C ILE A 107 10.76 -21.33 6.52
N ASP A 108 11.24 -22.52 6.90
CA ASP A 108 12.40 -22.66 7.78
C ASP A 108 13.68 -22.12 7.12
N ASP A 109 13.84 -22.30 5.80
CA ASP A 109 14.96 -21.72 5.06
C ASP A 109 14.94 -20.19 5.13
N VAL A 110 13.76 -19.59 4.94
CA VAL A 110 13.57 -18.14 5.05
C VAL A 110 13.89 -17.66 6.47
N VAL A 111 13.38 -18.34 7.50
CA VAL A 111 13.64 -18.01 8.91
C VAL A 111 15.15 -18.12 9.20
N ASN A 112 15.82 -19.15 8.69
CA ASN A 112 17.26 -19.33 8.85
C ASN A 112 18.05 -18.21 8.19
N ILE A 113 17.70 -17.81 6.96
CA ILE A 113 18.36 -16.69 6.26
C ILE A 113 18.15 -15.39 7.05
N VAL A 114 16.91 -15.07 7.39
CA VAL A 114 16.55 -13.86 8.15
C VAL A 114 17.27 -13.82 9.49
N SER A 115 17.34 -14.93 10.23
CA SER A 115 17.90 -14.94 11.58
C SER A 115 19.43 -14.90 11.58
N ASN A 116 20.08 -15.48 10.58
CA ASN A 116 21.53 -15.68 10.57
C ASN A 116 22.30 -14.78 9.59
N ASN A 117 21.64 -13.80 8.93
CA ASN A 117 22.32 -12.89 7.99
C ASN A 117 23.28 -11.88 8.66
N GLY A 118 23.31 -11.78 9.99
CA GLY A 118 24.16 -10.85 10.74
C GLY A 118 23.82 -9.35 10.58
N LYS A 119 22.69 -9.01 9.96
CA LYS A 119 22.23 -7.64 9.71
C LYS A 119 21.04 -7.28 10.60
N ASP A 120 20.86 -5.99 10.88
CA ASP A 120 19.69 -5.45 11.58
C ASP A 120 18.47 -5.27 10.66
N GLU A 121 18.67 -5.40 9.35
CA GLU A 121 17.63 -5.30 8.33
C GLU A 121 17.67 -6.49 7.37
N VAL A 122 16.59 -6.66 6.62
CA VAL A 122 16.44 -7.70 5.60
C VAL A 122 15.90 -7.06 4.35
N THR A 123 16.46 -7.39 3.20
CA THR A 123 15.91 -7.02 1.89
C THR A 123 15.12 -8.17 1.31
N LEU A 124 13.82 -7.94 1.06
CA LEU A 124 12.95 -8.89 0.39
C LEU A 124 12.81 -8.51 -1.08
N THR A 125 13.08 -9.43 -1.99
CA THR A 125 12.70 -9.29 -3.41
C THR A 125 11.32 -9.89 -3.57
N LEU A 126 10.35 -9.04 -3.90
CA LEU A 126 8.94 -9.38 -3.97
C LEU A 126 8.43 -9.31 -5.41
N LEU A 127 7.47 -10.16 -5.72
CA LEU A 127 6.72 -10.18 -6.96
C LEU A 127 5.25 -9.87 -6.67
N ARG A 128 4.74 -8.79 -7.26
CA ARG A 128 3.32 -8.43 -7.21
C ARG A 128 2.65 -8.72 -8.55
N ASP A 129 1.50 -9.39 -8.48
CA ASP A 129 0.55 -9.39 -9.59
C ASP A 129 -0.18 -8.04 -9.59
N THR A 130 -0.01 -7.27 -10.66
CA THR A 130 -0.47 -5.89 -10.76
C THR A 130 -1.90 -5.79 -11.27
N ARG A 131 -2.42 -6.85 -11.88
CA ARG A 131 -3.76 -6.90 -12.49
C ARG A 131 -4.71 -7.86 -11.77
N ARG A 132 -4.18 -8.77 -10.95
CA ARG A 132 -4.94 -9.71 -10.13
C ARG A 132 -4.51 -9.58 -8.68
N GLY A 133 -5.29 -10.17 -7.78
CA GLY A 133 -5.03 -10.08 -6.34
C GLY A 133 -5.58 -8.79 -5.72
N PRO A 134 -5.15 -8.46 -4.50
CA PRO A 134 -5.77 -7.39 -3.73
C PRO A 134 -5.22 -6.01 -4.10
N VAL A 135 -5.84 -4.99 -3.50
CA VAL A 135 -5.46 -3.57 -3.61
C VAL A 135 -5.28 -3.00 -2.21
N LYS A 136 -4.21 -2.23 -2.01
CA LYS A 136 -3.99 -1.47 -0.79
C LYS A 136 -4.75 -0.15 -0.86
N ILE A 137 -5.62 0.10 0.12
CA ILE A 137 -6.37 1.35 0.28
C ILE A 137 -5.85 2.09 1.49
N VAL A 138 -5.78 3.41 1.38
CA VAL A 138 -5.48 4.31 2.51
C VAL A 138 -6.57 5.36 2.60
N MET A 139 -7.17 5.50 3.78
CA MET A 139 -8.20 6.52 4.03
C MET A 139 -7.61 7.70 4.82
N MET A 140 -7.50 8.86 4.18
CA MET A 140 -7.01 10.08 4.80
C MET A 140 -8.15 10.83 5.54
N PRO A 141 -7.85 11.62 6.59
CA PRO A 141 -6.52 11.95 7.12
C PRO A 141 -5.96 10.92 8.12
N GLY A 142 -6.72 9.88 8.47
CA GLY A 142 -6.28 8.91 9.48
C GLY A 142 -5.06 8.08 9.06
N GLY A 143 -4.80 7.96 7.75
CA GLY A 143 -3.62 7.26 7.24
C GLY A 143 -3.64 5.75 7.50
N LYS A 144 -4.77 5.19 7.94
CA LYS A 144 -4.91 3.76 8.13
C LYS A 144 -4.98 3.07 6.76
N MET A 145 -4.19 2.02 6.64
CA MET A 145 -4.01 1.26 5.41
C MET A 145 -4.68 -0.10 5.57
N GLU A 146 -5.35 -0.56 4.52
CA GLU A 146 -6.01 -1.86 4.50
C GLU A 146 -5.81 -2.52 3.15
N THR A 147 -5.73 -3.84 3.14
CA THR A 147 -5.64 -4.62 1.91
C THR A 147 -6.97 -5.32 1.67
N VAL A 148 -7.58 -5.02 0.53
CA VAL A 148 -8.91 -5.54 0.20
C VAL A 148 -8.91 -6.19 -1.18
N ARG A 149 -9.86 -7.10 -1.39
CA ARG A 149 -10.09 -7.69 -2.70
C ARG A 149 -10.61 -6.65 -3.71
N ARG A 150 -10.31 -6.85 -4.98
CA ARG A 150 -10.95 -6.15 -6.10
C ARG A 150 -12.46 -6.41 -6.12
N ASN A 151 -13.21 -5.53 -6.79
CA ASN A 151 -14.67 -5.52 -6.82
C ASN A 151 -15.35 -5.42 -5.45
N CYS A 152 -14.60 -5.09 -4.38
CA CYS A 152 -15.23 -4.74 -3.12
C CYS A 152 -15.76 -3.29 -3.20
N ARG A 153 -16.82 -3.03 -2.45
CA ARG A 153 -17.35 -1.66 -2.32
C ARG A 153 -16.34 -0.81 -1.58
N LEU A 154 -16.08 0.39 -2.08
CA LEU A 154 -15.23 1.35 -1.41
C LEU A 154 -15.75 1.72 -0.01
N SER A 155 -17.07 1.65 0.20
CA SER A 155 -17.67 1.81 1.52
C SER A 155 -17.17 0.77 2.52
N ALA A 156 -17.17 -0.51 2.13
CA ALA A 156 -16.69 -1.59 2.95
C ALA A 156 -15.18 -1.45 3.20
N ALA A 157 -14.40 -1.16 2.16
CA ALA A 157 -12.96 -0.92 2.33
C ALA A 157 -12.68 0.25 3.28
N GLY A 158 -13.47 1.32 3.19
CA GLY A 158 -13.37 2.48 4.07
C GLY A 158 -13.82 2.20 5.51
N GLU A 159 -14.77 1.29 5.72
CA GLU A 159 -15.17 0.81 7.05
C GLU A 159 -14.11 -0.09 7.68
N TYR A 160 -13.37 -0.88 6.90
CA TYR A 160 -12.19 -1.60 7.42
C TYR A 160 -11.05 -0.61 7.73
N ALA A 161 -10.84 0.37 6.85
CA ALA A 161 -9.76 1.36 6.98
C ALA A 161 -10.09 2.51 7.94
N LYS A 162 -11.31 2.60 8.48
CA LYS A 162 -11.67 3.53 9.55
C LYS A 162 -12.09 2.72 10.77
N GLN A 163 -11.62 3.08 11.97
CA GLN A 163 -12.22 2.57 13.21
C GLN A 163 -13.62 3.18 13.47
N GLY A 164 -14.42 3.42 12.43
CA GLY A 164 -15.71 4.08 12.52
C GLY A 164 -16.46 4.14 11.19
N VAL A 165 -17.80 4.10 11.28
CA VAL A 165 -18.71 4.12 10.14
C VAL A 165 -18.47 5.38 9.30
N LEU A 166 -18.16 5.20 8.01
CA LEU A 166 -18.26 6.27 7.02
C LEU A 166 -19.72 6.75 6.98
N LYS A 167 -20.03 7.87 7.61
CA LYS A 167 -21.38 8.45 7.55
C LYS A 167 -21.61 9.04 6.16
N TYR A 168 -22.36 8.33 5.33
CA TYR A 168 -22.85 8.85 4.05
C TYR A 168 -24.03 9.79 4.33
N GLY A 169 -23.77 11.10 4.27
CA GLY A 169 -24.80 12.13 4.48
C GLY A 169 -25.73 12.36 3.29
N CYS A 170 -25.74 11.48 2.29
CA CYS A 170 -26.56 11.63 1.10
C CYS A 170 -27.90 10.91 1.26
N LEU A 171 -29.01 11.63 1.10
CA LEU A 171 -30.35 11.04 1.05
C LEU A 171 -30.60 10.30 -0.27
N ASP A 172 -29.91 10.70 -1.35
CA ASP A 172 -30.17 10.27 -2.73
C ASP A 172 -28.94 9.69 -3.47
N GLY A 173 -27.75 9.75 -2.86
CA GLY A 173 -26.50 9.33 -3.50
C GLY A 173 -25.84 10.36 -4.43
N TRP A 174 -26.38 11.58 -4.52
CA TRP A 174 -25.92 12.60 -5.48
C TRP A 174 -25.41 13.90 -4.85
N CYS A 175 -25.64 14.13 -3.56
CA CYS A 175 -25.33 15.40 -2.90
C CYS A 175 -23.84 15.78 -2.79
N GLY A 176 -22.90 14.95 -3.23
CA GLY A 176 -21.47 15.31 -3.28
C GLY A 176 -20.71 15.12 -1.97
N THR A 177 -21.40 15.02 -0.84
CA THR A 177 -20.80 15.10 0.50
C THR A 177 -19.97 13.89 0.92
N CYS A 178 -19.95 12.82 0.12
CA CYS A 178 -19.17 11.62 0.38
C CYS A 178 -18.01 11.44 -0.62
N TRP A 179 -17.77 12.41 -1.51
CA TRP A 179 -16.79 12.23 -2.58
C TRP A 179 -15.37 12.21 -2.03
N HIS A 180 -14.57 11.28 -2.54
CA HIS A 180 -13.16 11.18 -2.23
C HIS A 180 -12.37 11.40 -3.52
N ARG A 181 -11.21 12.02 -3.38
CA ARG A 181 -10.25 12.16 -4.47
C ARG A 181 -9.11 11.20 -4.21
N GLU A 182 -8.78 10.39 -5.20
CA GLU A 182 -7.61 9.54 -5.15
C GLU A 182 -6.37 10.36 -5.53
N ARG A 183 -5.33 10.22 -4.72
CA ARG A 183 -4.13 11.05 -4.75
C ARG A 183 -3.39 10.99 -6.09
N THR A 184 -3.02 9.80 -6.55
CA THR A 184 -2.08 9.63 -7.68
C THR A 184 -2.71 9.86 -9.05
N THR A 185 -3.96 9.45 -9.22
CA THR A 185 -4.70 9.52 -10.49
C THR A 185 -5.62 10.73 -10.58
N ASN A 186 -5.81 11.45 -9.45
CA ASN A 186 -6.79 12.52 -9.31
C ASN A 186 -8.23 12.07 -9.60
N GLY A 187 -8.49 10.76 -9.58
CA GLY A 187 -9.80 10.18 -9.79
C GLY A 187 -10.76 10.57 -8.68
N VAL A 188 -12.04 10.77 -9.01
CA VAL A 188 -13.09 11.06 -8.03
C VAL A 188 -13.90 9.80 -7.80
N PHE A 189 -13.96 9.37 -6.54
CA PHE A 189 -14.64 8.18 -6.10
C PHE A 189 -15.79 8.53 -5.16
N LYS A 190 -16.89 7.79 -5.29
CA LYS A 190 -18.08 7.84 -4.44
C LYS A 190 -18.14 6.53 -3.65
N PRO A 191 -17.69 6.49 -2.38
CA PRO A 191 -17.58 5.23 -1.67
C PRO A 191 -18.91 4.47 -1.51
N CYS A 192 -20.05 5.17 -1.53
CA CYS A 192 -21.38 4.56 -1.46
C CYS A 192 -21.81 3.81 -2.73
N SER A 193 -21.25 4.13 -3.90
CA SER A 193 -21.63 3.53 -5.19
C SER A 193 -20.49 2.81 -5.89
N ASP A 194 -19.26 3.21 -5.63
CA ASP A 194 -18.12 2.78 -6.43
C ASP A 194 -17.49 1.50 -5.91
N LEU A 195 -17.00 0.72 -6.86
CA LEU A 195 -16.22 -0.48 -6.62
C LEU A 195 -14.76 -0.19 -6.92
N ILE A 196 -13.88 -0.91 -6.23
CA ILE A 196 -12.49 -1.00 -6.65
C ILE A 196 -12.44 -1.78 -7.94
N THR A 197 -12.03 -1.12 -9.02
CA THR A 197 -12.07 -1.71 -10.35
C THR A 197 -11.02 -2.80 -10.53
N GLU A 198 -11.31 -3.74 -11.43
CA GLU A 198 -10.38 -4.83 -11.76
C GLU A 198 -9.10 -4.34 -12.46
N ASP A 199 -9.15 -3.19 -13.11
CA ASP A 199 -8.04 -2.64 -13.87
C ASP A 199 -7.09 -1.77 -13.04
N TRP A 200 -7.40 -1.53 -11.74
CA TRP A 200 -6.50 -0.81 -10.85
C TRP A 200 -5.11 -1.47 -10.80
N ASP A 201 -4.03 -0.71 -10.96
CA ASP A 201 -2.67 -1.27 -10.91
C ASP A 201 -2.21 -1.35 -9.45
N SER A 202 -2.05 -2.55 -8.89
CA SER A 202 -1.72 -2.75 -7.47
C SER A 202 -0.29 -2.30 -7.07
N VAL A 203 0.53 -1.82 -8.00
CA VAL A 203 1.76 -1.08 -7.65
C VAL A 203 1.41 0.27 -7.02
N LEU A 204 0.25 0.83 -7.35
CA LEU A 204 -0.27 2.08 -6.83
C LEU A 204 -1.16 1.81 -5.61
N PRO A 205 -0.85 2.38 -4.43
CA PRO A 205 -1.82 2.41 -3.34
C PRO A 205 -2.99 3.31 -3.77
N MET A 206 -4.21 2.94 -3.40
CA MET A 206 -5.39 3.79 -3.58
C MET A 206 -5.55 4.69 -2.36
N VAL A 207 -4.96 5.89 -2.42
CA VAL A 207 -4.98 6.83 -1.31
C VAL A 207 -6.13 7.81 -1.49
N LEU A 208 -7.16 7.67 -0.66
CA LEU A 208 -8.41 8.42 -0.77
C LEU A 208 -8.47 9.55 0.26
N THR A 209 -8.61 10.78 -0.24
CA THR A 209 -8.75 11.99 0.57
C THR A 209 -10.17 12.52 0.45
N PHE A 210 -10.79 12.89 1.56
CA PHE A 210 -12.13 13.51 1.52
C PHE A 210 -12.09 14.77 0.67
N ARG A 211 -13.04 14.90 -0.26
CA ARG A 211 -13.23 16.12 -1.06
C ARG A 211 -14.30 16.98 -0.35
N PRO A 212 -13.91 18.08 0.31
CA PRO A 212 -14.89 19.02 0.87
C PRO A 212 -15.71 19.70 -0.23
#